data_AF-A0A952K6C8-F1
#
_entry.id   AF-A0A952K6C8-F1
#
_cell.length_a   1.000
_cell.length_b   1.000
_cell.length_c   1.000
_cell.angle_alpha   90.00
_cell.angle_beta   90.00
_cell.angle_gamma   90.00
#
_symmetry.space_group_name_H-M   'P 1'
#
loop_
_entity.id
_entity.type
_entity.pdbx_description
1 polymer ?
#
loop_
_entity_poly.entity_id
_entity_poly.type
_entity_poly.pdbx_seq_one_letter_code
_entity_poly.pdbx_strand_id
1 'polypeptide(L)'
;MTAAQLPRPRVQKLSELDEAQRAGRFDELQRLMPRVWEAMRHDVPNESVVVVPSMNLIQADGSSGTLAHAMEERSLFLLLLLRQPRLRMVYVTSAPIAESVVSYYLGLLSGVIPEHARSRLQLVSVGDSSSRPLSVKLLQRPNVLRRIRQLIPDRSLCHLITYTTTETERDVAIALGIPLYGPDPKYAALGSKSGCRRLFEEL
;
A
#
# COMPACT_ATOMS: atom_id res chain seq x y z
N MET A 1 -30.59 -34.30 18.41
CA MET A 1 -30.48 -32.83 18.52
C MET A 1 -29.30 -32.38 17.67
N THR A 2 -29.56 -31.97 16.43
CA THR A 2 -28.56 -31.50 15.46
C THR A 2 -28.26 -30.03 15.75
N ALA A 3 -27.02 -29.72 16.10
CA ALA A 3 -26.57 -28.34 16.30
C ALA A 3 -26.63 -27.59 14.96
N ALA A 4 -27.50 -26.59 14.87
CA ALA A 4 -27.57 -25.70 13.73
C ALA A 4 -26.26 -24.91 13.62
N GLN A 5 -25.48 -25.20 12.57
CA GLN A 5 -24.33 -24.38 12.19
C GLN A 5 -24.83 -22.98 11.82
N LEU A 6 -24.54 -22.00 12.68
CA LEU A 6 -24.73 -20.59 12.37
C LEU A 6 -24.02 -20.27 11.05
N PRO A 7 -24.69 -19.63 10.07
CA PRO A 7 -24.07 -19.29 8.80
C PRO A 7 -22.89 -18.35 9.03
N ARG A 8 -21.71 -18.71 8.51
CA ARG A 8 -20.53 -17.84 8.55
C ARG A 8 -20.89 -16.50 7.90
N PRO A 9 -20.58 -15.35 8.53
CA PRO A 9 -20.93 -14.05 7.99
C PRO A 9 -20.31 -13.90 6.59
N ARG A 10 -21.14 -13.53 5.61
CA ARG A 10 -20.71 -13.30 4.23
C ARG A 10 -19.73 -12.11 4.23
N VAL A 11 -18.50 -12.35 3.81
CA VAL A 11 -17.54 -11.26 3.56
C VAL A 11 -18.03 -10.47 2.36
N GLN A 12 -18.62 -9.29 2.58
CA GLN A 12 -19.08 -8.42 1.50
C GLN A 12 -17.87 -7.94 0.69
N LYS A 13 -18.02 -7.97 -0.64
CA LYS A 13 -17.01 -7.48 -1.59
C LYS A 13 -16.95 -5.95 -1.52
N LEU A 14 -15.79 -5.37 -1.80
CA LEU A 14 -15.62 -3.90 -1.85
C LEU A 14 -16.63 -3.23 -2.80
N SER A 15 -16.97 -3.88 -3.92
CA SER A 15 -17.95 -3.39 -4.90
C SER A 15 -19.39 -3.35 -4.38
N GLU A 16 -19.70 -4.06 -3.28
CA GLU A 16 -21.02 -4.08 -2.65
C GLU A 16 -21.14 -2.98 -1.58
N LEU A 17 -20.07 -2.24 -1.30
CA LEU A 17 -20.03 -1.21 -0.27
C LEU A 17 -20.26 0.18 -0.86
N ASP A 18 -21.14 0.93 -0.19
CA ASP A 18 -21.23 2.38 -0.37
C ASP A 18 -20.04 3.10 0.29
N GLU A 19 -19.98 4.42 0.08
CA GLU A 19 -18.87 5.25 0.55
C GLU A 19 -18.79 5.33 2.09
N ALA A 20 -19.94 5.40 2.77
CA ALA A 20 -19.98 5.45 4.23
C ALA A 20 -19.51 4.13 4.85
N GLN A 21 -19.88 3.00 4.24
CA GLN A 21 -19.41 1.68 4.63
C GLN A 21 -17.91 1.50 4.39
N ARG A 22 -17.37 2.04 3.29
CA ARG A 22 -15.92 2.02 3.03
C ARG A 22 -15.17 2.88 4.04
N ALA A 23 -15.64 4.08 4.34
CA ALA A 23 -15.08 4.94 5.37
C ALA A 23 -15.08 4.25 6.74
N GLY A 24 -16.22 3.66 7.14
CA GLY A 24 -16.32 2.91 8.39
C GLY A 24 -15.32 1.77 8.47
N ARG A 25 -15.20 0.93 7.42
CA ARG A 25 -14.20 -0.16 7.36
C ARG A 25 -12.76 0.34 7.42
N PHE A 26 -12.48 1.47 6.78
CA PHE A 26 -11.17 2.08 6.82
C PHE A 26 -10.82 2.56 8.23
N ASP A 27 -11.76 3.21 8.93
CA ASP A 27 -11.57 3.60 10.33
C ASP A 27 -11.26 2.38 11.22
N GLU A 28 -11.88 1.22 10.95
CA GLU A 28 -11.55 -0.02 11.68
C GLU A 28 -10.13 -0.51 11.42
N LEU A 29 -9.68 -0.45 10.17
CA LEU A 29 -8.31 -0.82 9.82
C LEU A 29 -7.30 0.13 10.43
N GLN A 30 -7.56 1.44 10.41
CA GLN A 30 -6.67 2.45 10.99
C GLN A 30 -6.49 2.27 12.50
N ARG A 31 -7.43 1.63 13.22
CA ARG A 31 -7.23 1.26 14.65
C ARG A 31 -6.07 0.28 14.89
N LEU A 32 -5.61 -0.43 13.85
CA LEU A 32 -4.41 -1.28 13.93
C LEU A 32 -3.11 -0.49 13.87
N MET A 33 -3.16 0.77 13.41
CA MET A 33 -1.97 1.55 13.12
C MET A 33 -1.07 1.80 14.32
N PRO A 34 -1.56 2.07 15.54
CA PRO A 34 -0.71 2.17 16.73
C PRO A 34 0.08 0.89 16.99
N ARG A 35 -0.54 -0.29 16.87
CA ARG A 35 0.16 -1.57 17.06
C ARG A 35 1.23 -1.81 16.00
N VAL A 36 0.91 -1.49 14.74
CA VAL A 36 1.88 -1.63 13.66
C VAL A 36 3.02 -0.61 13.81
N TRP A 37 2.74 0.60 14.27
CA TRP A 37 3.77 1.59 14.60
C TRP A 37 4.73 1.08 15.67
N GLU A 38 4.21 0.46 16.73
CA GLU A 38 5.03 -0.22 17.74
C GLU A 38 5.90 -1.32 17.14
N ALA A 39 5.33 -2.15 16.26
CA ALA A 39 6.05 -3.20 15.55
C ALA A 39 7.23 -2.65 14.73
N MET A 40 7.00 -1.60 13.94
CA MET A 40 8.02 -0.92 13.13
C MET A 40 9.20 -0.41 13.95
N ARG A 41 8.94 0.12 15.16
CA ARG A 41 9.99 0.66 16.04
C ARG A 41 10.88 -0.42 16.63
N HIS A 42 10.36 -1.63 16.77
CA HIS A 42 11.03 -2.75 17.46
C HIS A 42 11.44 -3.89 16.52
N ASP A 43 11.24 -3.73 15.20
CA ASP A 43 11.61 -4.69 14.14
C ASP A 43 11.03 -6.08 14.43
N VAL A 44 9.80 -6.19 14.92
CA VAL A 44 9.28 -7.47 15.46
C VAL A 44 9.17 -8.58 14.39
N PRO A 45 9.23 -9.87 14.76
CA PRO A 45 9.01 -10.96 13.81
C PRO A 45 7.64 -10.87 13.12
N ASN A 46 7.56 -11.35 11.87
CA ASN A 46 6.37 -11.34 11.02
C ASN A 46 5.88 -9.94 10.58
N GLU A 47 6.60 -8.87 10.94
CA GLU A 47 6.33 -7.54 10.39
C GLU A 47 6.47 -7.53 8.87
N SER A 48 5.55 -6.84 8.20
CA SER A 48 5.63 -6.65 6.76
C SER A 48 5.10 -5.32 6.28
N VAL A 49 5.53 -4.91 5.10
CA VAL A 49 5.02 -3.72 4.42
C VAL A 49 4.63 -4.06 2.99
N VAL A 50 3.48 -3.54 2.56
CA VAL A 50 3.09 -3.54 1.15
C VAL A 50 3.31 -2.12 0.63
N VAL A 51 4.12 -1.99 -0.41
CA VAL A 51 4.38 -0.71 -1.07
C VAL A 51 3.65 -0.70 -2.40
N VAL A 52 2.70 0.22 -2.54
CA VAL A 52 1.97 0.51 -3.78
C VAL A 52 2.21 1.98 -4.09
N PRO A 53 3.28 2.34 -4.83
CA PRO A 53 3.65 3.72 -5.13
C PRO A 53 2.70 4.33 -6.19
N SER A 54 1.40 4.14 -6.01
CA SER A 54 0.34 4.69 -6.82
C SER A 54 0.30 6.20 -6.62
N MET A 55 0.33 6.91 -7.74
CA MET A 55 0.18 8.35 -7.79
C MET A 55 -0.97 8.68 -8.74
N ASN A 56 -1.91 9.50 -8.26
CA ASN A 56 -2.89 10.13 -9.12
C ASN A 56 -2.24 11.38 -9.72
N LEU A 57 -1.65 11.25 -10.90
CA LEU A 57 -1.21 12.38 -11.71
C LEU A 57 -2.45 13.08 -12.27
N ILE A 58 -3.16 13.81 -11.42
CA ILE A 58 -4.29 14.64 -11.83
C ILE A 58 -3.72 15.71 -12.78
N GLN A 59 -4.11 15.64 -14.06
CA GLN A 59 -4.18 16.80 -14.96
C GLN A 59 -2.87 17.59 -15.16
N ALA A 60 -1.76 16.91 -15.44
CA ALA A 60 -0.76 17.50 -16.32
C ALA A 60 -1.08 16.98 -17.72
N ASP A 61 -1.57 17.84 -18.61
CA ASP A 61 -1.77 17.51 -20.02
C ASP A 61 -0.51 16.81 -20.56
N GLY A 62 -0.62 15.51 -20.84
CA GLY A 62 0.50 14.70 -21.35
C GLY A 62 1.20 13.77 -20.36
N SER A 63 0.64 13.42 -19.19
CA SER A 63 1.24 12.37 -18.34
C SER A 63 1.23 11.00 -19.04
N SER A 64 2.35 10.62 -19.66
CA SER A 64 2.53 9.33 -20.33
C SER A 64 2.61 8.19 -19.31
N GLY A 65 2.28 6.96 -19.73
CA GLY A 65 2.52 5.76 -18.91
C GLY A 65 3.96 5.67 -18.42
N THR A 66 4.92 6.15 -19.21
CA THR A 66 6.34 6.27 -18.85
C THR A 66 6.57 7.10 -17.59
N LEU A 67 5.86 8.22 -17.42
CA LEU A 67 6.00 9.04 -16.21
C LEU A 67 5.46 8.31 -14.97
N ALA A 68 4.32 7.61 -15.10
CA ALA A 68 3.79 6.80 -14.01
C ALA A 68 4.78 5.70 -13.61
N HIS A 69 5.36 4.99 -14.58
CA HIS A 69 6.43 4.01 -14.32
C HIS A 69 7.66 4.61 -13.65
N ALA A 70 8.13 5.76 -14.13
CA ALA A 70 9.27 6.45 -13.54
C ALA A 70 9.00 6.85 -12.09
N MET A 71 7.77 7.20 -11.74
CA MET A 71 7.38 7.50 -10.36
C MET A 71 7.32 6.27 -9.46
N GLU A 72 6.88 5.13 -10.02
CA GLU A 72 6.93 3.84 -9.31
C GLU A 72 8.37 3.42 -9.03
N GLU A 73 9.28 3.57 -9.99
CA GLU A 73 10.72 3.28 -9.80
C GLU A 73 11.41 4.32 -8.91
N ARG A 74 11.02 5.60 -8.99
CA ARG A 74 11.52 6.65 -8.10
C ARG A 74 11.27 6.32 -6.63
N SER A 75 10.20 5.58 -6.33
CA SER A 75 9.86 5.16 -4.97
C SER A 75 10.68 3.96 -4.47
N LEU A 76 11.60 3.40 -5.26
CA LEU A 76 12.47 2.29 -4.86
C LEU A 76 13.43 2.64 -3.72
N PHE A 77 13.57 3.92 -3.35
CA PHE A 77 14.23 4.29 -2.10
C PHE A 77 13.55 3.64 -0.87
N LEU A 78 12.27 3.25 -0.95
CA LEU A 78 11.60 2.51 0.12
C LEU A 78 12.19 1.11 0.34
N LEU A 79 12.90 0.54 -0.62
CA LEU A 79 13.67 -0.71 -0.41
C LEU A 79 14.70 -0.55 0.71
N LEU A 80 15.13 0.68 1.03
CA LEU A 80 16.05 0.95 2.13
C LEU A 80 15.46 0.59 3.51
N LEU A 81 14.14 0.44 3.63
CA LEU A 81 13.48 -0.06 4.85
C LEU A 81 13.90 -1.50 5.17
N LEU A 82 14.33 -2.29 4.17
CA LEU A 82 14.87 -3.64 4.37
C LEU A 82 16.18 -3.66 5.15
N ARG A 83 16.73 -2.50 5.55
CA ARG A 83 17.76 -2.42 6.59
C ARG A 83 17.30 -3.06 7.92
N GLN A 84 16.00 -2.99 8.22
CA GLN A 84 15.41 -3.73 9.33
C GLN A 84 15.44 -5.22 9.01
N PRO A 85 16.15 -6.07 9.79
CA PRO A 85 16.44 -7.44 9.40
C PRO A 85 15.23 -8.37 9.40
N ARG A 86 14.17 -8.07 10.15
CA ARG A 86 12.96 -8.92 10.23
C ARG A 86 11.84 -8.45 9.31
N LEU A 87 11.88 -7.21 8.81
CA LEU A 87 10.88 -6.67 7.88
C LEU A 87 10.81 -7.49 6.59
N ARG A 88 9.59 -7.86 6.16
CA ARG A 88 9.33 -8.42 4.83
C ARG A 88 8.60 -7.39 3.97
N MET A 89 8.93 -7.31 2.69
CA MET A 89 8.37 -6.29 1.81
C MET A 89 7.70 -6.93 0.59
N VAL A 90 6.50 -6.46 0.27
CA VAL A 90 5.85 -6.68 -1.01
C VAL A 90 5.85 -5.35 -1.76
N TYR A 91 6.62 -5.25 -2.84
CA TYR A 91 6.66 -4.05 -3.67
C TYR A 91 5.88 -4.29 -4.96
N VAL A 92 4.91 -3.41 -5.23
CA VAL A 92 3.97 -3.57 -6.33
C VAL A 92 4.21 -2.53 -7.41
N THR A 93 4.22 -2.93 -8.68
CA THR A 93 4.42 -2.05 -9.83
C THR A 93 3.51 -2.39 -10.99
N SER A 94 3.34 -1.44 -11.90
CA SER A 94 2.64 -1.60 -13.16
C SER A 94 3.35 -2.59 -14.10
N ALA A 95 4.69 -2.53 -14.19
CA ALA A 95 5.53 -3.41 -15.01
C ALA A 95 6.70 -3.99 -14.19
N PRO A 96 7.31 -5.12 -14.61
CA PRO A 96 8.47 -5.68 -13.92
C PRO A 96 9.63 -4.70 -13.85
N ILE A 97 10.32 -4.66 -12.71
CA ILE A 97 11.56 -3.90 -12.53
C ILE A 97 12.74 -4.82 -12.86
N ALA A 98 13.76 -4.28 -13.55
CA ALA A 98 14.97 -5.03 -13.86
C ALA A 98 15.72 -5.43 -12.58
N GLU A 99 16.19 -6.68 -12.50
CA GLU A 99 16.90 -7.19 -11.32
C GLU A 99 18.19 -6.42 -11.01
N SER A 100 18.85 -5.83 -12.03
CA SER A 100 20.01 -4.96 -11.83
C SER A 100 19.67 -3.67 -11.08
N VAL A 101 18.50 -3.09 -11.33
CA VAL A 101 17.99 -1.90 -10.61
C VAL A 101 17.70 -2.28 -9.16
N VAL A 102 17.04 -3.41 -8.92
CA VAL A 102 16.77 -3.92 -7.57
C VAL A 102 18.07 -4.16 -6.82
N SER A 103 19.02 -4.87 -7.45
CA SER A 103 20.34 -5.15 -6.89
C SER A 103 21.11 -3.88 -6.53
N TYR A 104 21.02 -2.84 -7.37
CA TYR A 104 21.61 -1.54 -7.08
C TYR A 104 21.08 -0.95 -5.77
N TYR A 105 19.75 -0.86 -5.60
CA TYR A 105 19.16 -0.32 -4.37
C TYR A 105 19.48 -1.17 -3.13
N LEU A 106 19.48 -2.50 -3.26
CA LEU A 106 19.84 -3.38 -2.14
C LEU A 106 21.32 -3.27 -1.77
N GLY A 107 22.21 -2.98 -2.75
CA GLY A 107 23.62 -2.69 -2.51
C GLY A 107 23.89 -1.39 -1.74
N LEU A 108 22.90 -0.49 -1.65
CA LEU A 108 23.00 0.75 -0.86
C LEU A 108 22.76 0.53 0.65
N LEU A 109 22.30 -0.66 1.05
CA LEU A 109 22.01 -0.99 2.45
C LEU A 109 23.32 -1.23 3.23
N SER A 110 23.82 -0.20 3.91
CA SER A 110 24.99 -0.34 4.78
C SER A 110 24.70 -1.29 5.95
N GLY A 111 25.64 -2.22 6.21
CA GLY A 111 25.52 -3.19 7.29
C GLY A 111 24.54 -4.35 7.04
N VAL A 112 24.02 -4.49 5.82
CA VAL A 112 23.14 -5.62 5.43
C VAL A 112 23.67 -6.30 4.19
N ILE A 113 23.71 -7.63 4.21
CA ILE A 113 24.08 -8.45 3.05
C ILE A 113 22.92 -8.37 2.02
N PRO A 114 23.16 -7.92 0.76
CA PRO A 114 22.10 -7.72 -0.23
C PRO A 114 21.21 -8.93 -0.44
N GLU A 115 21.76 -10.15 -0.43
CA GLU A 115 21.04 -11.40 -0.59
C GLU A 115 20.01 -11.63 0.54
N HIS A 116 20.34 -11.21 1.77
CA HIS A 116 19.42 -11.30 2.91
C HIS A 116 18.28 -10.29 2.84
N ALA A 117 18.51 -9.10 2.26
CA ALA A 117 17.44 -8.16 1.96
C ALA A 117 16.56 -8.68 0.80
N ARG A 118 17.21 -9.22 -0.25
CA ARG A 118 16.53 -9.75 -1.44
C ARG A 118 15.60 -10.91 -1.13
N SER A 119 15.96 -11.79 -0.20
CA SER A 119 15.13 -12.94 0.20
C SER A 119 13.83 -12.53 0.92
N ARG A 120 13.81 -11.33 1.50
CA ARG A 120 12.65 -10.74 2.20
C ARG A 120 11.82 -9.80 1.30
N LEU A 121 12.29 -9.52 0.08
CA LEU A 121 11.61 -8.71 -0.91
C LEU A 121 10.83 -9.57 -1.90
N GLN A 122 9.55 -9.26 -2.05
CA GLN A 122 8.65 -9.85 -3.04
C GLN A 122 8.22 -8.77 -4.04
N LEU A 123 8.56 -8.95 -5.31
CA LEU A 123 8.16 -8.03 -6.38
C LEU A 123 6.90 -8.56 -7.07
N VAL A 124 5.86 -7.73 -7.15
CA VAL A 124 4.59 -8.07 -7.80
C VAL A 124 4.32 -7.05 -8.90
N SER A 125 4.38 -7.50 -10.14
CA SER A 125 3.95 -6.67 -11.28
C SER A 125 2.48 -6.95 -11.64
N VAL A 126 1.76 -5.88 -11.97
CA VAL A 126 0.37 -5.92 -12.42
C VAL A 126 0.25 -6.27 -13.92
N GLY A 127 1.30 -6.00 -14.71
CA GLY A 127 1.31 -6.23 -16.16
C GLY A 127 0.45 -5.23 -16.94
N ASP A 128 0.44 -3.97 -16.52
CA ASP A 128 -0.39 -2.91 -17.13
C ASP A 128 0.37 -1.59 -17.20
N SER A 129 0.94 -1.29 -18.37
CA SER A 129 1.72 -0.08 -18.61
C SER A 129 0.90 1.15 -19.02
N SER A 130 -0.43 1.12 -18.86
CA SER A 130 -1.26 2.30 -19.11
C SER A 130 -0.93 3.44 -18.11
N SER A 131 -1.32 4.67 -18.43
CA SER A 131 -1.17 5.83 -17.53
C SER A 131 -2.12 5.81 -16.32
N ARG A 132 -2.97 4.79 -16.19
CA ARG A 132 -3.92 4.70 -15.07
C ARG A 132 -3.17 4.51 -13.74
N PRO A 133 -3.69 5.05 -12.63
CA PRO A 133 -3.09 4.86 -11.32
C PRO A 133 -2.95 3.38 -10.95
N LEU A 134 -1.86 3.03 -10.27
CA LEU A 134 -1.56 1.66 -9.86
C LEU A 134 -2.63 1.09 -8.93
N SER A 135 -3.20 1.91 -8.05
CA SER A 135 -4.31 1.52 -7.17
C SER A 135 -5.56 1.11 -7.97
N VAL A 136 -5.94 1.86 -9.00
CA VAL A 136 -7.04 1.50 -9.91
C VAL A 136 -6.75 0.17 -10.62
N LYS A 137 -5.53 0.02 -11.16
CA LYS A 137 -5.10 -1.21 -11.84
C LYS A 137 -5.20 -2.44 -10.92
N LEU A 138 -4.86 -2.28 -9.64
CA LEU A 138 -4.93 -3.34 -8.63
C LEU A 138 -6.36 -3.70 -8.25
N LEU A 139 -7.22 -2.71 -8.01
CA LEU A 139 -8.62 -2.93 -7.64
C LEU A 139 -9.39 -3.69 -8.74
N GLN A 140 -9.00 -3.50 -10.00
CA GLN A 140 -9.55 -4.25 -11.14
C GLN A 140 -9.02 -5.68 -11.27
N ARG A 141 -8.05 -6.10 -10.44
CA ARG A 141 -7.38 -7.42 -10.53
C ARG A 141 -7.45 -8.17 -9.20
N PRO A 142 -8.60 -8.78 -8.86
CA PRO A 142 -8.78 -9.54 -7.61
C PRO A 142 -7.76 -10.66 -7.39
N ASN A 143 -7.24 -11.27 -8.47
CA ASN A 143 -6.22 -12.30 -8.39
C ASN A 143 -4.87 -11.76 -7.89
N VAL A 144 -4.48 -10.55 -8.30
CA VAL A 144 -3.25 -9.90 -7.83
C VAL A 144 -3.39 -9.51 -6.36
N LEU A 145 -4.52 -8.92 -5.98
CA LEU A 145 -4.83 -8.62 -4.56
C LEU A 145 -4.82 -9.88 -3.69
N ARG A 146 -5.34 -11.01 -4.20
CA ARG A 146 -5.27 -12.30 -3.50
C ARG A 146 -3.83 -12.78 -3.31
N ARG A 147 -3.00 -12.67 -4.35
CA ARG A 147 -1.56 -12.99 -4.29
C ARG A 147 -0.84 -12.12 -3.26
N ILE A 148 -1.04 -10.80 -3.28
CA ILE A 148 -0.44 -9.88 -2.29
C ILE A 148 -0.86 -10.31 -0.87
N ARG A 149 -2.14 -10.59 -0.64
CA ARG A 149 -2.62 -11.06 0.66
C ARG A 149 -2.01 -12.37 1.14
N GLN A 150 -1.58 -13.25 0.24
CA GLN A 150 -0.89 -14.51 0.60
C GLN A 150 0.57 -14.29 0.97
N LEU A 151 1.17 -13.19 0.53
CA LEU A 151 2.54 -12.81 0.86
C LEU A 151 2.66 -12.09 2.22
N ILE A 152 1.53 -11.63 2.78
CA ILE A 152 1.48 -10.96 4.08
C ILE A 152 1.47 -12.03 5.20
N PRO A 153 2.50 -12.11 6.06
CA PRO A 153 2.57 -13.10 7.12
C PRO A 153 1.53 -12.86 8.23
N ASP A 154 1.43 -11.62 8.69
CA ASP A 154 0.48 -11.19 9.72
C ASP A 154 -0.09 -9.81 9.33
N ARG A 155 -1.40 -9.76 9.04
CA ARG A 155 -2.08 -8.50 8.67
C ARG A 155 -2.15 -7.50 9.81
N SER A 156 -2.09 -7.95 11.07
CA SER A 156 -2.09 -7.09 12.25
C SER A 156 -0.73 -6.41 12.51
N LEU A 157 0.31 -6.87 11.80
CA LEU A 157 1.67 -6.33 11.80
C LEU A 157 2.09 -5.86 10.39
N CYS A 158 1.11 -5.60 9.53
CA CYS A 158 1.32 -5.16 8.16
C CYS A 158 0.71 -3.79 7.93
N HIS A 159 1.32 -3.00 7.05
CA HIS A 159 0.77 -1.73 6.59
C HIS A 159 1.01 -1.51 5.11
N LEU A 160 0.18 -0.65 4.53
CA LEU A 160 0.29 -0.16 3.18
C LEU A 160 1.03 1.18 3.17
N ILE A 161 2.01 1.34 2.29
CA ILE A 161 2.62 2.62 1.94
C ILE A 161 2.22 2.96 0.51
N THR A 162 1.74 4.18 0.30
CA THR A 162 1.41 4.74 -1.01
C THR A 162 2.10 6.09 -1.23
N TYR A 163 2.11 6.59 -2.47
CA TYR A 163 2.66 7.92 -2.74
C TYR A 163 1.68 9.02 -2.31
N THR A 164 0.43 8.90 -2.71
CA THR A 164 -0.69 9.76 -2.27
C THR A 164 -1.73 8.95 -1.54
N THR A 165 -2.49 9.57 -0.64
CA THR A 165 -3.65 8.94 -0.01
C THR A 165 -4.93 9.50 -0.60
N THR A 166 -5.59 8.72 -1.46
CA THR A 166 -6.93 9.02 -1.98
C THR A 166 -7.91 7.90 -1.64
N GLU A 167 -9.18 8.06 -1.98
CA GLU A 167 -10.20 7.01 -1.85
C GLU A 167 -9.78 5.70 -2.54
N THR A 168 -9.03 5.78 -3.64
CA THR A 168 -8.59 4.56 -4.35
C THR A 168 -7.51 3.81 -3.57
N GLU A 169 -6.57 4.52 -2.94
CA GLU A 169 -5.56 3.90 -2.06
C GLU A 169 -6.17 3.35 -0.77
N ARG A 170 -7.16 4.04 -0.20
CA ARG A 170 -7.97 3.53 0.89
C ARG A 170 -8.66 2.22 0.52
N ASP A 171 -9.24 2.17 -0.67
CA ASP A 171 -9.94 0.98 -1.16
C ASP A 171 -8.97 -0.20 -1.38
N VAL A 172 -7.71 0.06 -1.77
CA VAL A 172 -6.64 -0.95 -1.76
C VAL A 172 -6.34 -1.44 -0.35
N ALA A 173 -6.24 -0.55 0.64
CA ALA A 173 -6.04 -0.90 2.05
C ALA A 173 -7.18 -1.81 2.56
N ILE A 174 -8.44 -1.45 2.26
CA ILE A 174 -9.62 -2.26 2.58
C ILE A 174 -9.56 -3.62 1.91
N ALA A 175 -9.21 -3.68 0.62
CA ALA A 175 -9.14 -4.93 -0.13
C ALA A 175 -8.04 -5.89 0.40
N LEU A 176 -6.92 -5.34 0.86
CA LEU A 176 -5.81 -6.07 1.47
C LEU A 176 -6.08 -6.43 2.94
N GLY A 177 -6.92 -5.64 3.63
CA GLY A 177 -7.23 -5.81 5.04
C GLY A 177 -6.07 -5.41 5.96
N ILE A 178 -5.38 -4.32 5.61
CA ILE A 178 -4.23 -3.76 6.36
C ILE A 178 -4.40 -2.23 6.47
N PRO A 179 -3.91 -1.59 7.56
CA PRO A 179 -3.92 -0.13 7.68
C PRO A 179 -3.06 0.54 6.61
N LEU A 180 -3.44 1.77 6.26
CA LEU A 180 -2.66 2.67 5.41
C LEU A 180 -1.81 3.60 6.27
N TYR A 181 -0.51 3.63 5.99
CA TYR A 181 0.42 4.59 6.57
C TYR A 181 0.29 5.94 5.85
N GLY A 182 -0.73 6.71 6.23
CA GLY A 182 -1.07 8.00 5.63
C GLY A 182 -2.28 8.66 6.30
N PRO A 183 -2.54 9.95 6.01
CA PRO A 183 -3.71 10.65 6.51
C PRO A 183 -5.00 10.09 5.89
N ASP A 184 -6.12 10.16 6.59
CA ASP A 184 -7.41 9.75 6.03
C ASP A 184 -7.76 10.59 4.77
N PRO A 185 -8.16 9.97 3.64
CA PRO A 185 -8.55 10.69 2.43
C PRO A 185 -9.61 11.77 2.64
N LYS A 186 -10.47 11.66 3.67
CA LYS A 186 -11.47 12.70 3.97
C LYS A 186 -10.85 14.06 4.29
N TYR A 187 -9.58 14.07 4.70
CA TYR A 187 -8.82 15.30 4.96
C TYR A 187 -8.04 15.81 3.75
N ALA A 188 -8.16 15.18 2.58
CA ALA A 188 -7.41 15.59 1.38
C ALA A 188 -7.62 17.07 1.01
N ALA A 189 -8.84 17.59 1.21
CA ALA A 189 -9.15 19.00 0.97
C ALA A 189 -8.29 19.96 1.82
N LEU A 190 -7.93 19.55 3.05
CA LEU A 190 -7.07 20.33 3.94
C LEU A 190 -5.62 20.41 3.45
N GLY A 191 -5.17 19.46 2.64
CA GLY A 191 -3.82 19.47 2.05
C GLY A 191 -3.67 20.38 0.82
N SER A 192 -4.76 20.97 0.33
CA SER A 192 -4.73 21.90 -0.80
C SER A 192 -4.28 23.30 -0.37
N LYS A 193 -3.68 24.08 -1.29
CA LYS A 193 -3.29 25.48 -0.99
C LYS A 193 -4.47 26.31 -0.48
N SER A 194 -5.65 26.14 -1.08
CA SER A 194 -6.88 26.85 -0.67
C SER A 194 -7.45 26.30 0.64
N GLY A 195 -7.43 24.98 0.84
CA GLY A 195 -7.84 24.33 2.08
C GLY A 195 -7.00 24.76 3.28
N CYS A 196 -5.67 24.73 3.14
CA CYS A 196 -4.77 25.26 4.16
C CYS A 196 -5.10 26.72 4.48
N ARG A 197 -5.21 27.61 3.48
CA ARG A 197 -5.49 29.03 3.72
C ARG A 197 -6.77 29.23 4.54
N ARG A 198 -7.86 28.57 4.16
CA ARG A 198 -9.13 28.65 4.92
C ARG A 198 -9.00 28.13 6.34
N LEU A 199 -8.32 27.00 6.54
CA LEU A 199 -8.12 26.43 7.87
C LEU A 199 -7.34 27.39 8.79
N PHE A 200 -6.32 28.07 8.27
CA PHE A 200 -5.51 29.02 9.05
C PHE A 200 -6.19 30.39 9.24
N GLU A 201 -7.21 30.73 8.46
CA GLU A 201 -8.03 31.93 8.70
C GLU A 201 -8.96 31.77 9.92
N GLU A 202 -9.25 30.54 10.33
CA GLU A 202 -10.14 30.19 11.45
C GLU A 202 -9.40 29.97 12.80
N LEU A 203 -8.07 30.06 12.81
CA LEU A 203 -7.20 29.88 13.99
C LEU A 203 -6.68 31.21 14.56
#